data_AF-A0A7J6IWJ8-F1
#
_entry.id   AF-A0A7J6IWJ8-F1
#
_cell.length_a   1.000
_cell.length_b   1.000
_cell.length_c   1.000
_cell.angle_alpha   90.00
_cell.angle_beta   90.00
_cell.angle_gamma   90.00
#
_symmetry.space_group_name_H-M   'P 1'
#
loop_
_entity.id
_entity.type
_entity.pdbx_description
1 polymer ?
#
loop_
_entity_poly.entity_id
_entity_poly.type
_entity_poly.pdbx_seq_one_letter_code
_entity_poly.pdbx_strand_id
1 'polypeptide(L)'
;MSSASQREPRLACLYDFECVYKSRQQRPGLRAGYVSRLEQQLEAMQARLERIEDYLMQGSHNMPFNIERTPVSLPSADNGQLESDPSDPSDPDLAEVSGDVTQDVLEAVPQSHTNTLDTESPMQSATLMLPTANEGSGMFWQYASDYSLIQISKGMDSIVQEEARRAFWMVEMLDAISTLGLPHSMPYSPSPFGASLPCLESQWSSTPTVIERSDSEPRYASGFALCIMLSVEELKVVREFLGRSYDLDKLDQRLDWQSEAQRLDERLTNWREEFVAAVFQLINYEKGHLPRGEMESFFTLTNCILNEAIIVLLQQMAPMPKGIETTFGHWAFATTRCTYACENLTAKVRRIGADQLERESPYLISPLFVAARFYIVYSKALDADVPANLHTLAFFLHACGKRWPLAQLYETIIRTAVAEHRSPISECVLPVEFYDFRYTTLEITELLQSAGTKLT
;
A
#
# COMPACT_ATOMS: atom_id res chain seq x y z
N MET A 1 -32.73 8.69 25.86
CA MET A 1 -32.05 9.01 24.59
C MET A 1 -30.58 9.17 24.92
N SER A 2 -29.83 8.06 24.84
CA SER A 2 -28.42 8.00 25.23
C SER A 2 -27.58 8.12 23.96
N SER A 3 -26.66 9.07 23.95
CA SER A 3 -25.70 9.35 22.88
C SER A 3 -24.82 8.13 22.62
N ALA A 4 -24.87 7.58 21.41
CA ALA A 4 -23.91 6.59 20.95
C ALA A 4 -22.53 7.25 20.88
N SER A 5 -21.61 6.78 21.73
CA SER A 5 -20.20 7.17 21.72
C SER A 5 -19.57 6.77 20.37
N GLN A 6 -19.12 7.75 19.59
CA GLN A 6 -18.31 7.54 18.39
C GLN A 6 -16.94 7.03 18.84
N ARG A 7 -16.51 5.88 18.29
CA ARG A 7 -15.17 5.32 18.54
C ARG A 7 -14.12 6.03 17.70
N GLU A 8 -12.97 6.25 18.33
CA GLU A 8 -11.71 6.57 17.68
C GLU A 8 -11.18 5.33 16.92
N PRO A 9 -10.53 5.48 15.75
CA PRO A 9 -9.86 4.39 15.06
C PRO A 9 -8.69 3.90 15.91
N ARG A 10 -8.42 2.59 15.92
CA ARG A 10 -7.44 1.93 16.81
C ARG A 10 -6.02 2.51 16.76
N LEU A 11 -5.63 3.14 15.65
CA LEU A 11 -4.36 3.87 15.52
C LEU A 11 -4.28 5.10 16.45
N ALA A 12 -5.40 5.75 16.74
CA ALA A 12 -5.47 6.91 17.64
C ALA A 12 -5.04 6.56 19.06
N CYS A 13 -5.40 5.37 19.55
CA CYS A 13 -5.07 4.93 20.91
C CYS A 13 -3.57 4.62 21.11
N LEU A 14 -2.80 4.41 20.03
CA LEU A 14 -1.36 4.18 20.09
C LEU A 14 -0.53 5.47 20.01
N TYR A 15 -1.13 6.58 19.58
CA TYR A 15 -0.42 7.84 19.30
C TYR A 15 -1.14 9.10 19.83
N ASP A 16 -2.16 8.95 20.69
CA ASP A 16 -2.90 10.04 21.35
C ASP A 16 -3.52 11.07 20.37
N PHE A 17 -4.06 10.61 19.23
CA PHE A 17 -4.72 11.48 18.25
C PHE A 17 -6.25 11.49 18.41
N GLU A 18 -6.85 12.63 18.74
CA GLU A 18 -8.32 12.78 18.80
C GLU A 18 -8.93 12.67 17.38
N CYS A 19 -9.66 11.58 17.11
CA CYS A 19 -10.28 11.36 15.80
C CYS A 19 -11.78 11.68 15.84
N VAL A 20 -12.16 12.81 15.26
CA VAL A 20 -13.56 13.24 15.17
C VAL A 20 -14.15 12.88 13.81
N TYR A 21 -15.05 11.89 13.78
CA TYR A 21 -15.89 11.62 12.62
C TYR A 21 -16.89 12.76 12.41
N LYS A 22 -16.60 13.67 11.48
CA LYS A 22 -17.54 14.73 11.09
C LYS A 22 -18.79 14.10 10.45
N SER A 23 -19.97 14.48 10.94
CA SER A 23 -21.23 14.14 10.30
C SER A 23 -21.27 14.70 8.88
N ARG A 24 -21.78 13.89 7.95
CA ARG A 24 -21.76 14.14 6.50
C ARG A 24 -22.56 15.40 6.15
N GLN A 25 -21.89 16.56 6.09
CA GLN A 25 -22.51 17.84 5.71
C GLN A 25 -22.45 18.11 4.19
N GLN A 26 -21.64 17.35 3.43
CA GLN A 26 -21.47 17.55 1.98
C GLN A 26 -21.89 16.32 1.16
N ARG A 27 -22.34 16.57 -0.07
CA ARG A 27 -22.57 15.51 -1.08
C ARG A 27 -21.25 14.76 -1.31
N PRO A 28 -21.27 13.42 -1.47
CA PRO A 28 -20.06 12.66 -1.78
C PRO A 28 -19.36 13.28 -2.99
N GLY A 29 -18.04 13.43 -2.88
CA GLY A 29 -17.20 13.84 -4.01
C GLY A 29 -17.27 12.83 -5.16
N LEU A 30 -16.70 13.18 -6.31
CA LEU A 30 -16.57 12.23 -7.41
C LEU A 30 -15.75 11.01 -6.97
N ARG A 31 -16.16 9.80 -7.39
CA ARG A 31 -15.46 8.56 -7.05
C ARG A 31 -14.03 8.61 -7.60
N ALA A 32 -13.09 8.05 -6.84
CA ALA A 32 -11.72 7.86 -7.31
C ALA A 32 -11.73 7.08 -8.64
N GLY A 33 -10.91 7.51 -9.60
CA GLY A 33 -10.84 6.94 -10.95
C GLY A 33 -11.93 7.42 -11.92
N TYR A 34 -13.05 7.98 -11.45
CA TYR A 34 -14.10 8.51 -12.34
C TYR A 34 -13.62 9.72 -13.13
N VAL A 35 -12.90 10.65 -12.48
CA VAL A 35 -12.31 11.82 -13.15
C VAL A 35 -11.24 11.40 -14.15
N SER A 36 -10.31 10.52 -13.77
CA SER A 36 -9.28 10.02 -14.69
C SER A 36 -9.86 9.25 -15.87
N ARG A 37 -10.97 8.55 -15.70
CA ARG A 37 -11.68 7.88 -16.79
C ARG A 37 -12.40 8.88 -17.70
N LEU A 38 -13.00 9.94 -17.13
CA LEU A 38 -13.55 11.04 -17.91
C LEU A 38 -12.45 11.73 -18.72
N GLU A 39 -11.29 12.00 -18.13
CA GLU A 39 -10.11 12.55 -18.82
C GLU A 39 -9.67 11.64 -19.96
N GLN A 40 -9.51 10.33 -19.72
CA GLN A 40 -9.16 9.36 -20.75
C GLN A 40 -10.22 9.25 -21.87
N GLN A 41 -11.51 9.32 -21.51
CA GLN A 41 -12.60 9.35 -22.49
C GLN A 41 -12.59 10.64 -23.30
N LEU A 42 -12.22 11.76 -22.69
CA LEU A 42 -12.11 13.06 -23.33
C LEU A 42 -10.95 13.08 -24.32
N GLU A 43 -9.78 12.55 -23.94
CA GLU A 43 -8.63 12.34 -24.83
C GLU A 43 -8.99 11.40 -26.00
N ALA A 44 -9.68 10.30 -25.74
CA ALA A 44 -10.12 9.38 -26.79
C ALA A 44 -11.14 10.00 -27.75
N MET A 45 -12.03 10.87 -27.24
CA MET A 45 -12.96 11.64 -28.06
C MET A 45 -12.22 12.72 -28.88
N GLN A 46 -11.28 13.44 -28.28
CA GLN A 46 -10.44 14.42 -28.99
C GLN A 46 -9.66 13.74 -30.14
N ALA A 47 -9.02 12.60 -29.90
CA ALA A 47 -8.33 11.84 -30.93
C ALA A 47 -9.27 11.26 -32.02
N ARG A 48 -10.57 11.10 -31.74
CA ARG A 48 -11.57 10.76 -32.77
C ARG A 48 -11.97 11.98 -33.58
N LEU A 49 -12.11 13.14 -32.93
CA LEU A 49 -12.43 14.40 -33.60
C LEU A 49 -11.30 14.84 -34.52
N GLU A 50 -10.03 14.76 -34.07
CA GLU A 50 -8.85 15.04 -34.91
C GLU A 50 -8.81 14.14 -36.14
N ARG A 51 -9.07 12.83 -35.97
CA ARG A 51 -9.17 11.92 -37.12
C ARG A 51 -10.28 12.31 -38.09
N ILE A 52 -11.46 12.70 -37.59
CA ILE A 52 -12.57 13.16 -38.44
C ILE A 52 -12.20 14.46 -39.15
N GLU A 53 -11.52 15.37 -38.46
CA GLU A 53 -11.01 16.63 -39.01
C GLU A 53 -10.00 16.36 -40.13
N ASP A 54 -9.06 15.43 -39.94
CA ASP A 54 -8.12 14.97 -40.96
C ASP A 54 -8.85 14.35 -42.18
N TYR A 55 -9.89 13.54 -41.96
CA TYR A 55 -10.72 13.01 -43.04
C TYR A 55 -11.46 14.12 -43.82
N LEU A 56 -11.97 15.14 -43.12
CA LEU A 56 -12.65 16.27 -43.76
C LEU A 56 -11.67 17.18 -44.52
N MET A 57 -10.45 17.36 -43.99
CA MET A 57 -9.38 18.13 -44.64
C MET A 57 -8.81 17.41 -45.87
N GLN A 58 -8.70 16.08 -45.83
CA GLN A 58 -8.32 15.26 -46.99
C GLN A 58 -9.47 15.12 -48.02
N GLY A 59 -10.73 15.24 -47.59
CA GLY A 59 -11.93 15.17 -48.43
C GLY A 59 -12.18 16.36 -49.36
N SER A 60 -11.35 17.41 -49.35
CA SER A 60 -11.50 18.57 -50.25
C SER A 60 -11.01 18.32 -51.70
N HIS A 61 -10.44 17.14 -52.00
CA HIS A 61 -10.10 16.73 -53.36
C HIS A 61 -10.56 15.29 -53.68
N ASN A 62 -11.88 15.06 -53.71
CA ASN A 62 -12.61 14.24 -54.68
C ASN A 62 -13.92 13.74 -54.07
N MET A 63 -15.05 14.34 -54.48
CA MET A 63 -16.34 13.68 -54.40
C MET A 63 -16.70 13.13 -55.77
N PRO A 64 -17.08 11.84 -55.85
CA PRO A 64 -18.33 11.52 -56.49
C PRO A 64 -19.29 10.96 -55.44
N PHE A 65 -20.49 11.54 -55.41
CA PHE A 65 -21.66 11.00 -54.74
C PHE A 65 -21.89 9.56 -55.18
N ASN A 66 -21.98 8.62 -54.24
CA ASN A 66 -22.81 7.44 -54.43
C ASN A 66 -23.50 7.07 -53.11
N ILE A 67 -24.82 7.26 -53.09
CA ILE A 67 -25.68 6.80 -52.00
C ILE A 67 -26.01 5.34 -52.31
N GLU A 68 -25.28 4.41 -51.72
CA GLU A 68 -25.74 3.03 -51.58
C GLU A 68 -26.37 2.86 -50.19
N ARG A 69 -27.70 2.71 -50.19
CA ARG A 69 -28.46 2.23 -49.05
C ARG A 69 -28.23 0.72 -48.94
N THR A 70 -27.69 0.27 -47.82
CA THR A 70 -27.92 -1.10 -47.35
C THR A 70 -28.11 -1.13 -45.82
N PRO A 71 -28.94 -2.05 -45.32
CA PRO A 71 -29.72 -1.83 -44.10
C PRO A 71 -29.03 -2.32 -42.82
N VAL A 72 -29.46 -1.75 -41.70
CA VAL A 72 -29.18 -2.22 -40.34
C VAL A 72 -29.84 -3.58 -40.13
N SER A 73 -29.04 -4.60 -39.79
CA SER A 73 -29.51 -5.89 -39.28
C SER A 73 -29.28 -5.94 -37.77
N LEU A 74 -30.36 -6.08 -37.00
CA LEU A 74 -30.33 -6.49 -35.59
C LEU A 74 -29.93 -7.97 -35.45
N PRO A 75 -29.32 -8.39 -34.33
CA PRO A 75 -28.92 -9.77 -34.12
C PRO A 75 -30.08 -10.61 -33.55
N SER A 76 -30.26 -11.82 -34.09
CA SER A 76 -31.07 -12.87 -33.46
C SER A 76 -30.32 -14.19 -33.46
N ALA A 77 -30.07 -14.67 -32.23
CA ALA A 77 -30.13 -16.03 -31.72
C ALA A 77 -29.75 -17.24 -32.61
N ASP A 78 -28.69 -17.92 -32.15
CA ASP A 78 -28.68 -19.33 -31.72
C ASP A 78 -27.92 -20.38 -32.56
N ASN A 79 -27.16 -21.16 -31.78
CA ASN A 79 -26.66 -22.53 -31.94
C ASN A 79 -25.58 -22.92 -32.96
N GLY A 80 -24.52 -23.53 -32.42
CA GLY A 80 -24.04 -24.83 -32.92
C GLY A 80 -22.59 -24.95 -33.42
N GLN A 81 -21.68 -25.29 -32.49
CA GLN A 81 -20.64 -26.32 -32.59
C GLN A 81 -19.57 -26.38 -33.73
N LEU A 82 -18.32 -26.46 -33.23
CA LEU A 82 -17.18 -27.33 -33.60
C LEU A 82 -16.21 -26.98 -34.75
N GLU A 83 -14.92 -27.10 -34.37
CA GLU A 83 -13.70 -27.40 -35.16
C GLU A 83 -13.17 -26.28 -36.08
N SER A 84 -11.89 -25.95 -36.20
CA SER A 84 -10.60 -26.49 -35.73
C SER A 84 -9.48 -25.50 -36.15
N ASP A 85 -8.41 -25.40 -35.36
CA ASP A 85 -7.08 -24.84 -35.74
C ASP A 85 -6.43 -25.65 -36.90
N PRO A 86 -5.25 -25.31 -37.51
CA PRO A 86 -4.23 -24.29 -37.13
C PRO A 86 -3.63 -23.48 -38.32
N SER A 87 -2.77 -22.50 -38.02
CA SER A 87 -1.36 -22.37 -38.51
C SER A 87 -0.92 -20.92 -38.82
N ASP A 88 0.09 -20.48 -38.07
CA ASP A 88 1.17 -19.52 -38.45
C ASP A 88 1.93 -19.98 -39.72
N PRO A 89 2.89 -19.22 -40.33
CA PRO A 89 3.60 -18.02 -39.84
C PRO A 89 3.78 -16.90 -40.91
N SER A 90 4.40 -15.78 -40.52
CA SER A 90 5.60 -15.20 -41.18
C SER A 90 5.69 -13.67 -41.06
N ASP A 91 6.65 -13.23 -40.23
CA ASP A 91 7.44 -12.00 -40.37
C ASP A 91 8.23 -11.99 -41.71
N PRO A 92 8.62 -10.84 -42.30
CA PRO A 92 9.82 -10.13 -41.79
C PRO A 92 9.93 -8.60 -41.99
N ASP A 93 10.83 -8.05 -41.17
CA ASP A 93 11.86 -7.03 -41.41
C ASP A 93 11.54 -5.54 -41.69
N LEU A 94 11.96 -4.74 -40.69
CA LEU A 94 13.01 -3.69 -40.70
C LEU A 94 13.00 -2.61 -41.80
N ALA A 95 12.90 -1.34 -41.36
CA ALA A 95 13.81 -0.27 -41.79
C ALA A 95 13.80 0.92 -40.82
N GLU A 96 14.98 1.25 -40.29
CA GLU A 96 15.36 2.52 -39.67
C GLU A 96 15.39 3.68 -40.69
N VAL A 97 15.34 4.93 -40.19
CA VAL A 97 16.06 6.16 -40.64
C VAL A 97 15.44 7.32 -39.81
N SER A 98 16.08 7.83 -38.76
CA SER A 98 17.15 8.85 -38.70
C SER A 98 16.83 10.18 -39.39
N GLY A 99 16.77 11.28 -38.62
CA GLY A 99 16.65 12.64 -39.18
C GLY A 99 16.40 13.71 -38.12
N ASP A 100 17.49 14.36 -37.73
CA ASP A 100 17.69 15.40 -36.72
C ASP A 100 17.12 16.80 -37.09
N VAL A 101 17.28 17.76 -36.16
CA VAL A 101 17.41 19.23 -36.32
C VAL A 101 16.33 20.10 -35.63
N THR A 102 16.62 20.39 -34.35
CA THR A 102 16.75 21.69 -33.63
C THR A 102 15.82 22.90 -33.82
N GLN A 103 15.76 23.65 -32.70
CA GLN A 103 15.51 25.10 -32.50
C GLN A 103 14.05 25.56 -32.38
N ASP A 104 13.66 26.49 -31.50
CA ASP A 104 14.21 27.18 -30.34
C ASP A 104 13.08 28.15 -29.87
N VAL A 105 13.22 28.73 -28.68
CA VAL A 105 12.75 30.10 -28.33
C VAL A 105 11.31 30.35 -27.80
N LEU A 106 11.31 30.61 -26.48
CA LEU A 106 10.77 31.74 -25.70
C LEU A 106 9.28 31.86 -25.28
N GLU A 107 9.13 31.86 -23.95
CA GLU A 107 8.45 32.84 -23.07
C GLU A 107 7.05 33.36 -23.43
N ALA A 108 6.10 33.17 -22.48
CA ALA A 108 5.44 34.31 -21.82
C ALA A 108 4.63 33.86 -20.58
N VAL A 109 4.95 34.50 -19.45
CA VAL A 109 4.19 34.57 -18.19
C VAL A 109 3.06 35.62 -18.33
N PRO A 110 1.91 35.46 -17.64
CA PRO A 110 1.47 36.51 -16.69
C PRO A 110 0.84 35.88 -15.41
N GLN A 111 1.37 36.14 -14.22
CA GLN A 111 1.07 37.27 -13.32
C GLN A 111 -0.38 37.37 -12.81
N SER A 112 -0.50 36.92 -11.56
CA SER A 112 -1.33 37.33 -10.43
C SER A 112 -2.15 38.63 -10.51
N HIS A 113 -3.39 38.54 -10.03
CA HIS A 113 -4.06 39.63 -9.33
C HIS A 113 -4.61 39.16 -7.98
N THR A 114 -4.10 39.80 -6.93
CA THR A 114 -4.54 39.81 -5.54
C THR A 114 -5.88 40.53 -5.39
N ASN A 115 -6.73 40.07 -4.46
CA ASN A 115 -7.57 40.96 -3.66
C ASN A 115 -7.85 40.35 -2.29
N THR A 116 -7.39 41.09 -1.28
CA THR A 116 -7.64 40.95 0.15
C THR A 116 -9.01 41.54 0.51
N LEU A 117 -9.64 41.01 1.56
CA LEU A 117 -10.59 41.76 2.41
C LEU A 117 -10.72 41.02 3.76
N ASP A 118 -10.17 41.66 4.77
CA ASP A 118 -10.23 41.30 6.19
C ASP A 118 -11.60 41.61 6.80
N THR A 119 -12.02 40.82 7.80
CA THR A 119 -12.78 41.34 8.95
C THR A 119 -12.60 40.42 10.17
N GLU A 120 -11.82 40.87 11.15
CA GLU A 120 -11.81 40.38 12.55
C GLU A 120 -13.13 40.78 13.26
N SER A 121 -13.66 40.08 14.26
CA SER A 121 -13.20 39.97 15.67
C SER A 121 -14.38 39.37 16.52
N PRO A 122 -14.34 39.20 17.87
CA PRO A 122 -13.49 38.35 18.74
C PRO A 122 -14.32 37.57 19.83
N MET A 123 -13.64 37.05 20.88
CA MET A 123 -14.13 36.52 22.19
C MET A 123 -14.54 35.03 22.20
N GLN A 124 -14.22 34.18 23.20
CA GLN A 124 -13.87 34.41 24.61
C GLN A 124 -13.25 33.15 25.23
N SER A 125 -12.36 33.35 26.19
CA SER A 125 -11.69 32.34 27.03
C SER A 125 -12.61 31.84 28.15
N ALA A 126 -12.57 30.54 28.47
CA ALA A 126 -13.15 30.01 29.71
C ALA A 126 -12.36 28.77 30.20
N THR A 127 -11.55 29.01 31.24
CA THR A 127 -11.01 28.03 32.18
C THR A 127 -12.14 27.43 33.02
N LEU A 128 -12.19 26.11 33.21
CA LEU A 128 -12.89 25.50 34.35
C LEU A 128 -12.27 24.15 34.78
N MET A 129 -11.91 24.17 36.06
CA MET A 129 -11.43 23.15 37.01
C MET A 129 -11.86 21.69 36.83
N LEU A 130 -10.90 20.79 37.08
CA LEU A 130 -11.04 19.35 37.39
C LEU A 130 -11.90 19.08 38.63
N PRO A 131 -12.59 17.93 38.67
CA PRO A 131 -12.79 17.18 39.92
C PRO A 131 -12.10 15.80 39.89
N THR A 132 -11.57 15.45 41.05
CA THR A 132 -10.86 14.23 41.43
C THR A 132 -11.76 13.01 41.66
N ALA A 133 -11.18 11.83 41.44
CA ALA A 133 -11.50 10.49 41.98
C ALA A 133 -12.82 9.82 41.54
N ASN A 134 -12.75 8.60 40.99
CA ASN A 134 -12.73 7.39 41.83
C ASN A 134 -12.51 6.11 41.01
N GLU A 135 -11.87 5.14 41.65
CA GLU A 135 -11.61 3.78 41.19
C GLU A 135 -12.91 2.98 40.96
N GLY A 136 -12.84 2.02 40.04
CA GLY A 136 -13.73 0.85 40.04
C GLY A 136 -14.85 0.88 39.01
N SER A 137 -14.55 0.46 37.78
CA SER A 137 -15.42 -0.41 36.97
C SER A 137 -14.73 -0.75 35.67
N GLY A 138 -14.27 -2.00 35.55
CA GLY A 138 -13.90 -2.59 34.27
C GLY A 138 -15.11 -2.62 33.36
N MET A 139 -15.20 -1.65 32.45
CA MET A 139 -16.17 -1.68 31.36
C MET A 139 -15.52 -2.28 30.12
N PHE A 140 -15.88 -3.54 29.93
CA PHE A 140 -15.93 -4.28 28.68
C PHE A 140 -16.25 -3.35 27.49
N TRP A 141 -15.27 -3.04 26.64
CA TRP A 141 -15.45 -2.18 25.48
C TRP A 141 -16.36 -2.86 24.44
N GLN A 142 -17.64 -2.49 24.44
CA GLN A 142 -18.64 -3.01 23.53
C GLN A 142 -18.32 -2.63 22.08
N TYR A 143 -18.09 -3.64 21.25
CA TYR A 143 -17.61 -3.59 19.87
C TYR A 143 -18.70 -3.22 18.86
N ALA A 144 -18.99 -1.93 18.72
CA ALA A 144 -19.87 -1.42 17.66
C ALA A 144 -19.25 -0.20 16.98
N SER A 145 -18.76 -0.34 15.75
CA SER A 145 -18.62 0.82 14.84
C SER A 145 -18.64 0.45 13.35
N ASP A 146 -17.91 -0.56 12.87
CA ASP A 146 -17.76 -0.74 11.40
C ASP A 146 -18.51 -1.95 10.81
N TYR A 147 -18.58 -3.08 11.52
CA TYR A 147 -19.50 -4.17 11.11
C TYR A 147 -20.97 -3.71 11.14
N SER A 148 -21.30 -2.82 12.09
CA SER A 148 -22.59 -2.14 12.11
C SER A 148 -22.82 -1.33 10.83
N LEU A 149 -21.82 -0.69 10.22
CA LEU A 149 -22.00 0.03 8.96
C LEU A 149 -22.35 -0.92 7.81
N ILE A 150 -21.66 -2.06 7.70
CA ILE A 150 -22.02 -3.08 6.70
C ILE A 150 -23.45 -3.59 6.96
N GLN A 151 -23.80 -3.91 8.20
CA GLN A 151 -25.15 -4.39 8.53
C GLN A 151 -26.24 -3.32 8.33
N ILE A 152 -25.96 -2.05 8.66
CA ILE A 152 -26.87 -0.91 8.46
C ILE A 152 -27.06 -0.61 6.97
N SER A 153 -26.02 -0.81 6.16
CA SER A 153 -26.11 -0.63 4.71
C SER A 153 -26.95 -1.70 4.01
N LYS A 154 -27.24 -2.85 4.66
CA LYS A 154 -28.08 -3.90 4.08
C LYS A 154 -29.48 -3.35 3.79
N GLY A 155 -29.82 -3.25 2.51
CA GLY A 155 -31.10 -2.69 2.03
C GLY A 155 -31.01 -1.25 1.52
N MET A 156 -29.84 -0.61 1.60
CA MET A 156 -29.54 0.66 0.94
C MET A 156 -29.13 0.44 -0.53
N ASP A 157 -28.92 1.52 -1.27
CA ASP A 157 -28.35 1.49 -2.63
C ASP A 157 -27.04 0.69 -2.68
N SER A 158 -26.84 -0.06 -3.77
CA SER A 158 -25.65 -0.84 -4.10
C SER A 158 -24.34 -0.08 -3.89
N ILE A 159 -24.36 1.23 -4.18
CA ILE A 159 -23.23 2.13 -4.05
C ILE A 159 -22.87 2.32 -2.58
N VAL A 160 -23.85 2.63 -1.74
CA VAL A 160 -23.63 2.87 -0.30
C VAL A 160 -23.14 1.61 0.39
N GLN A 161 -23.64 0.44 -0.04
CA GLN A 161 -23.15 -0.85 0.44
C GLN A 161 -21.68 -1.08 0.07
N GLU A 162 -21.29 -0.74 -1.16
CA GLU A 162 -19.91 -0.89 -1.60
C GLU A 162 -18.96 0.13 -0.93
N GLU A 163 -19.41 1.37 -0.73
CA GLU A 163 -18.67 2.38 0.06
C GLU A 163 -18.39 1.87 1.48
N ALA A 164 -19.42 1.35 2.16
CA ALA A 164 -19.29 0.79 3.50
C ALA A 164 -18.35 -0.43 3.52
N ARG A 165 -18.44 -1.30 2.51
CA ARG A 165 -17.55 -2.47 2.36
C ARG A 165 -16.09 -2.04 2.17
N ARG A 166 -15.81 -1.12 1.24
CA ARG A 166 -14.47 -0.59 1.01
C ARG A 166 -13.91 0.10 2.26
N ALA A 167 -14.71 0.91 2.95
CA ALA A 167 -14.29 1.58 4.17
C ALA A 167 -13.94 0.57 5.28
N PHE A 168 -14.79 -0.43 5.51
CA PHE A 168 -14.51 -1.51 6.46
C PHE A 168 -13.20 -2.22 6.14
N TRP A 169 -13.02 -2.67 4.89
CA TRP A 169 -11.81 -3.38 4.52
C TRP A 169 -10.56 -2.50 4.53
N MET A 170 -10.70 -1.21 4.25
CA MET A 170 -9.60 -0.26 4.40
C MET A 170 -9.14 -0.18 5.85
N VAL A 171 -10.07 -0.05 6.80
CA VAL A 171 -9.75 0.00 8.23
C VAL A 171 -9.07 -1.30 8.68
N GLU A 172 -9.64 -2.46 8.36
CA GLU A 172 -9.08 -3.75 8.74
C GLU A 172 -7.69 -4.00 8.12
N MET A 173 -7.51 -3.63 6.85
CA MET A 173 -6.22 -3.76 6.16
C MET A 173 -5.16 -2.87 6.81
N LEU A 174 -5.48 -1.60 7.09
CA LEU A 174 -4.54 -0.66 7.68
C LEU A 174 -4.21 -1.00 9.15
N ASP A 175 -5.18 -1.45 9.94
CA ASP A 175 -4.96 -1.98 11.30
C ASP A 175 -4.02 -3.19 11.23
N ALA A 176 -4.21 -4.07 10.24
CA ALA A 176 -3.39 -5.25 10.10
C ALA A 176 -1.94 -4.96 9.71
N ILE A 177 -1.73 -4.02 8.78
CA ILE A 177 -0.38 -3.57 8.36
C ILE A 177 0.34 -2.88 9.53
N SER A 178 -0.36 -1.98 10.22
CA SER A 178 0.27 -1.13 11.26
C SER A 178 0.64 -1.88 12.54
N THR A 179 0.12 -3.08 12.71
CA THR A 179 0.38 -3.94 13.89
C THR A 179 1.32 -5.10 13.56
N LEU A 180 1.91 -5.12 12.37
CA LEU A 180 2.88 -6.13 11.98
C LEU A 180 4.15 -6.00 12.84
N GLY A 181 4.43 -7.02 13.66
CA GLY A 181 5.57 -7.05 14.58
C GLY A 181 5.21 -6.90 16.05
N LEU A 182 3.96 -6.57 16.39
CA LEU A 182 3.52 -6.60 17.78
C LEU A 182 3.11 -8.03 18.20
N PRO A 183 3.60 -8.54 19.35
CA PRO A 183 3.07 -9.77 19.92
C PRO A 183 1.61 -9.56 20.35
N HIS A 184 0.77 -10.53 19.97
CA HIS A 184 -0.70 -10.53 20.07
C HIS A 184 -1.25 -9.86 21.36
N SER A 185 -1.69 -8.61 21.27
CA SER A 185 -2.26 -7.89 22.43
C SER A 185 -3.74 -7.51 22.29
N MET A 186 -4.39 -7.78 21.16
CA MET A 186 -5.77 -7.40 20.96
C MET A 186 -6.62 -8.55 20.43
N PRO A 187 -7.81 -8.79 21.01
CA PRO A 187 -8.74 -9.74 20.43
C PRO A 187 -9.10 -9.25 19.02
N TYR A 188 -8.63 -9.97 18.01
CA TYR A 188 -9.10 -9.80 16.65
C TYR A 188 -10.63 -9.89 16.69
N SER A 189 -11.29 -8.93 16.07
CA SER A 189 -12.67 -9.18 15.68
C SER A 189 -12.63 -10.40 14.77
N PRO A 190 -13.45 -11.44 14.99
CA PRO A 190 -13.60 -12.44 13.96
C PRO A 190 -13.96 -11.69 12.69
N SER A 191 -13.11 -11.77 11.66
CA SER A 191 -13.50 -11.39 10.31
C SER A 191 -14.88 -12.00 10.12
N PRO A 192 -15.92 -11.20 9.82
CA PRO A 192 -17.26 -11.74 9.69
C PRO A 192 -17.18 -12.81 8.63
N PHE A 193 -17.22 -14.08 9.06
CA PHE A 193 -17.10 -15.24 8.19
C PHE A 193 -18.10 -15.03 7.03
N GLY A 194 -17.58 -14.78 5.82
CA GLY A 194 -18.39 -14.52 4.62
C GLY A 194 -18.63 -13.06 4.21
N ALA A 195 -17.91 -12.06 4.75
CA ALA A 195 -17.93 -10.72 4.15
C ALA A 195 -17.29 -10.74 2.75
N SER A 196 -18.01 -10.25 1.75
CA SER A 196 -17.47 -10.14 0.40
C SER A 196 -16.36 -9.09 0.32
N LEU A 197 -15.29 -9.43 -0.40
CA LEU A 197 -14.25 -8.49 -0.78
C LEU A 197 -14.83 -7.37 -1.66
N PRO A 198 -14.19 -6.19 -1.76
CA PRO A 198 -14.62 -5.12 -2.66
C PRO A 198 -14.73 -5.56 -4.12
N CYS A 199 -15.58 -4.88 -4.89
CA CYS A 199 -15.74 -5.18 -6.32
C CYS A 199 -14.55 -4.68 -7.15
N LEU A 200 -14.51 -5.04 -8.44
CA LEU A 200 -13.51 -4.58 -9.40
C LEU A 200 -13.39 -3.04 -9.43
N GLU A 201 -12.18 -2.53 -9.62
CA GLU A 201 -11.94 -1.08 -9.63
C GLU A 201 -12.54 -0.42 -10.90
N SER A 202 -12.49 -1.14 -12.01
CA SER A 202 -13.18 -0.78 -13.26
C SER A 202 -14.70 -0.66 -13.13
N GLN A 203 -15.34 -1.47 -12.27
CA GLN A 203 -16.77 -1.38 -11.97
C GLN A 203 -17.07 -0.20 -11.04
N TRP A 204 -16.26 -0.01 -10.01
CA TRP A 204 -16.42 1.10 -9.06
C TRP A 204 -16.29 2.48 -9.71
N SER A 205 -15.35 2.60 -10.63
CA SER A 205 -15.11 3.78 -11.46
C SER A 205 -16.10 3.95 -12.61
N SER A 206 -17.00 2.99 -12.85
CA SER A 206 -18.03 3.08 -13.90
C SER A 206 -19.30 3.81 -13.44
N THR A 207 -20.20 4.09 -14.39
CA THR A 207 -21.42 4.91 -14.26
C THR A 207 -22.18 4.68 -12.94
N PRO A 208 -22.64 5.76 -12.26
CA PRO A 208 -23.15 5.68 -10.89
C PRO A 208 -24.56 5.08 -10.77
N THR A 209 -24.99 4.21 -11.70
CA THR A 209 -26.36 3.71 -11.74
C THR A 209 -26.54 2.39 -10.99
N VAL A 210 -25.63 1.41 -11.11
CA VAL A 210 -25.69 0.14 -10.37
C VAL A 210 -24.29 -0.50 -10.32
N ILE A 211 -23.89 -1.08 -9.18
CA ILE A 211 -22.76 -2.01 -9.09
C ILE A 211 -23.31 -3.44 -9.23
N GLU A 212 -23.27 -3.97 -10.44
CA GLU A 212 -23.68 -5.36 -10.70
C GLU A 212 -22.50 -6.29 -10.45
N ARG A 213 -22.59 -7.12 -9.41
CA ARG A 213 -21.61 -8.18 -9.15
C ARG A 213 -21.94 -9.39 -9.99
N SER A 214 -20.97 -9.90 -10.74
CA SER A 214 -21.14 -11.19 -11.42
C SER A 214 -20.71 -12.32 -10.49
N ASP A 215 -21.48 -13.42 -10.46
CA ASP A 215 -21.07 -14.68 -9.81
C ASP A 215 -19.81 -15.29 -10.47
N SER A 216 -19.42 -14.80 -11.66
CA SER A 216 -18.20 -15.18 -12.37
C SER A 216 -16.99 -14.29 -12.06
N GLU A 217 -17.08 -13.39 -11.08
CA GLU A 217 -15.95 -12.52 -10.73
C GLU A 217 -14.75 -13.34 -10.24
N PRO A 218 -13.52 -13.01 -10.71
CA PRO A 218 -12.33 -13.72 -10.26
C PRO A 218 -12.15 -13.54 -8.76
N ARG A 219 -11.64 -14.57 -8.07
CA ARG A 219 -11.26 -14.53 -6.64
C ARG A 219 -10.39 -13.31 -6.31
N TYR A 220 -9.60 -12.86 -7.28
CA TYR A 220 -8.74 -11.67 -7.22
C TYR A 220 -9.42 -10.51 -7.95
N ALA A 221 -10.26 -9.75 -7.25
CA ALA A 221 -11.09 -8.72 -7.85
C ALA A 221 -10.36 -7.38 -8.10
N SER A 222 -9.23 -7.09 -7.45
CA SER A 222 -8.44 -5.85 -7.66
C SER A 222 -7.12 -5.89 -6.90
N GLY A 223 -6.22 -4.95 -7.16
CA GLY A 223 -5.05 -4.72 -6.31
C GLY A 223 -5.41 -4.45 -4.85
N PHE A 224 -6.50 -3.71 -4.61
CA PHE A 224 -7.02 -3.49 -3.26
C PHE A 224 -7.44 -4.80 -2.58
N ALA A 225 -8.17 -5.67 -3.28
CA ALA A 225 -8.57 -6.98 -2.76
C ALA A 225 -7.35 -7.87 -2.42
N LEU A 226 -6.33 -7.88 -3.27
CA LEU A 226 -5.07 -8.61 -3.00
C LEU A 226 -4.36 -8.09 -1.75
N CYS A 227 -4.30 -6.76 -1.58
CA CYS A 227 -3.71 -6.14 -0.40
C CYS A 227 -4.50 -6.49 0.89
N ILE A 228 -5.83 -6.53 0.80
CA ILE A 228 -6.71 -6.98 1.90
C ILE A 228 -6.41 -8.43 2.27
N MET A 229 -6.37 -9.34 1.29
CA MET A 229 -6.11 -10.77 1.54
C MET A 229 -4.76 -10.99 2.21
N LEU A 230 -3.68 -10.36 1.73
CA LEU A 230 -2.38 -10.39 2.40
C LEU A 230 -2.50 -9.92 3.85
N SER A 231 -3.07 -8.74 4.05
CA SER A 231 -3.05 -8.05 5.33
C SER A 231 -3.90 -8.76 6.39
N VAL A 232 -5.09 -9.23 6.01
CA VAL A 232 -6.05 -9.81 6.95
C VAL A 232 -5.83 -11.31 7.16
N GLU A 233 -5.47 -12.05 6.10
CA GLU A 233 -5.35 -13.51 6.18
C GLU A 233 -3.91 -13.95 6.51
N GLU A 234 -2.94 -13.50 5.72
CA GLU A 234 -1.56 -13.98 5.84
C GLU A 234 -0.83 -13.32 7.01
N LEU A 235 -0.91 -11.99 7.18
CA LEU A 235 -0.25 -11.32 8.32
C LEU A 235 -0.86 -11.70 9.66
N LYS A 236 -2.11 -12.17 9.68
CA LYS A 236 -2.73 -12.68 10.92
C LYS A 236 -1.97 -13.90 11.44
N VAL A 237 -1.69 -14.87 10.58
CA VAL A 237 -0.98 -16.10 10.98
C VAL A 237 0.45 -15.78 11.42
N VAL A 238 1.12 -14.83 10.74
CA VAL A 238 2.43 -14.33 11.16
C VAL A 238 2.39 -13.70 12.56
N ARG A 239 1.41 -12.82 12.83
CA ARG A 239 1.25 -12.20 14.16
C ARG A 239 0.90 -13.20 15.25
N GLU A 240 0.06 -14.19 14.95
CA GLU A 240 -0.25 -15.28 15.89
C GLU A 240 1.01 -16.07 16.26
N PHE A 241 1.91 -16.31 15.31
CA PHE A 241 3.20 -16.94 15.57
C PHE A 241 4.13 -16.05 16.39
N LEU A 242 4.28 -14.77 16.02
CA LEU A 242 5.11 -13.80 16.74
C LEU A 242 4.62 -13.53 18.17
N GLY A 243 3.33 -13.69 18.44
CA GLY A 243 2.75 -13.57 19.76
C GLY A 243 3.02 -14.76 20.70
N ARG A 244 3.58 -15.86 20.21
CA ARG A 244 3.90 -17.02 21.05
C ARG A 244 5.26 -16.83 21.73
N SER A 245 5.33 -17.18 23.00
CA SER A 245 6.57 -17.17 23.76
C SER A 245 7.37 -18.44 23.50
N TYR A 246 8.50 -18.34 22.82
CA TYR A 246 9.50 -19.39 22.71
C TYR A 246 10.75 -18.99 23.49
N ASP A 247 11.31 -19.94 24.25
CA ASP A 247 12.62 -19.81 24.86
C ASP A 247 13.67 -20.31 23.87
N LEU A 248 14.23 -19.38 23.09
CA LEU A 248 15.21 -19.69 22.06
C LEU A 248 16.56 -20.17 22.64
N ASP A 249 16.79 -20.09 23.95
CA ASP A 249 18.00 -20.65 24.56
C ASP A 249 17.95 -22.18 24.61
N LYS A 250 16.73 -22.74 24.70
CA LYS A 250 16.50 -24.18 24.67
C LYS A 250 16.54 -24.70 23.23
N LEU A 251 17.42 -25.68 22.98
CA LEU A 251 17.61 -26.24 21.64
C LEU A 251 16.30 -26.79 21.05
N ASP A 252 15.51 -27.53 21.83
CA ASP A 252 14.26 -28.13 21.35
C ASP A 252 13.25 -27.06 20.92
N GLN A 253 13.02 -26.05 21.76
CA GLN A 253 12.11 -24.94 21.44
C GLN A 253 12.62 -24.10 20.26
N ARG A 254 13.94 -23.93 20.13
CA ARG A 254 14.54 -23.24 18.98
C ARG A 254 14.31 -24.01 17.68
N LEU A 255 14.47 -25.33 17.68
CA LEU A 255 14.23 -26.16 16.50
C LEU A 255 12.75 -26.17 16.11
N ASP A 256 11.85 -26.23 17.09
CA ASP A 256 10.41 -26.11 16.86
C ASP A 256 10.05 -24.74 16.27
N TRP A 257 10.59 -23.66 16.84
CA TRP A 257 10.42 -22.31 16.32
C TRP A 257 10.93 -22.20 14.87
N GLN A 258 12.13 -22.71 14.58
CA GLN A 258 12.70 -22.68 13.22
C GLN A 258 11.86 -23.45 12.21
N SER A 259 11.37 -24.64 12.59
CA SER A 259 10.51 -25.47 11.75
C SER A 259 9.20 -24.76 11.42
N GLU A 260 8.57 -24.13 12.42
CA GLU A 260 7.32 -23.40 12.21
C GLU A 260 7.52 -22.09 11.42
N ALA A 261 8.58 -21.33 11.72
CA ALA A 261 8.96 -20.15 10.95
C ALA A 261 9.25 -20.48 9.48
N GLN A 262 9.90 -21.61 9.21
CA GLN A 262 10.13 -22.08 7.84
C GLN A 262 8.83 -22.40 7.10
N ARG A 263 7.88 -23.09 7.76
CA ARG A 263 6.55 -23.35 7.16
C ARG A 263 5.78 -22.07 6.84
N LEU A 264 5.91 -21.05 7.68
CA LEU A 264 5.31 -19.75 7.42
C LEU A 264 5.98 -19.03 6.25
N ASP A 265 7.31 -19.08 6.14
CA ASP A 265 8.02 -18.54 4.98
C ASP A 265 7.64 -19.25 3.66
N GLU A 266 7.48 -20.59 3.70
CA GLU A 266 6.99 -21.39 2.57
C GLU A 266 5.56 -20.97 2.17
N ARG A 267 4.67 -20.78 3.16
CA ARG A 267 3.31 -20.28 2.93
C ARG A 267 3.31 -18.90 2.27
N LEU A 268 4.10 -17.95 2.79
CA LEU A 268 4.23 -16.61 2.21
C LEU A 268 4.85 -16.62 0.81
N THR A 269 5.75 -17.58 0.55
CA THR A 269 6.36 -17.77 -0.78
C THR A 269 5.33 -18.30 -1.77
N ASN A 270 4.54 -19.31 -1.41
CA ASN A 270 3.45 -19.81 -2.25
C ASN A 270 2.40 -18.71 -2.52
N TRP A 271 2.04 -17.95 -1.50
CA TRP A 271 1.13 -16.82 -1.65
C TRP A 271 1.70 -15.76 -2.61
N ARG A 272 3.02 -15.52 -2.61
CA ARG A 272 3.67 -14.62 -3.57
C ARG A 272 3.47 -15.09 -5.01
N GLU A 273 3.61 -16.38 -5.27
CA GLU A 273 3.43 -16.95 -6.61
C GLU A 273 1.98 -16.78 -7.08
N GLU A 274 1.02 -17.05 -6.21
CA GLU A 274 -0.40 -16.79 -6.47
C GLU A 274 -0.67 -15.30 -6.71
N PHE A 275 -0.08 -14.41 -5.91
CA PHE A 275 -0.18 -12.96 -6.10
C PHE A 275 0.37 -12.53 -7.46
N VAL A 276 1.54 -13.01 -7.87
CA VAL A 276 2.13 -12.67 -9.18
C VAL A 276 1.23 -13.16 -10.32
N ALA A 277 0.71 -14.38 -10.22
CA ALA A 277 -0.22 -14.92 -11.20
C ALA A 277 -1.53 -14.09 -11.25
N ALA A 278 -2.06 -13.70 -10.10
CA ALA A 278 -3.26 -12.87 -10.00
C ALA A 278 -3.06 -11.47 -10.60
N VAL A 279 -1.92 -10.82 -10.32
CA VAL A 279 -1.56 -9.53 -10.92
C VAL A 279 -1.50 -9.64 -12.44
N PHE A 280 -0.85 -10.68 -12.96
CA PHE A 280 -0.77 -10.90 -14.40
C PHE A 280 -2.16 -11.12 -15.02
N GLN A 281 -3.02 -11.89 -14.37
CA GLN A 281 -4.41 -12.09 -14.82
C GLN A 281 -5.20 -10.78 -14.81
N LEU A 282 -5.10 -9.98 -13.75
CA LEU A 282 -5.79 -8.70 -13.62
C LEU A 282 -5.37 -7.70 -14.70
N ILE A 283 -4.07 -7.54 -14.94
CA ILE A 283 -3.53 -6.67 -15.99
C ILE A 283 -4.07 -7.07 -17.37
N ASN A 284 -4.15 -8.38 -17.63
CA ASN A 284 -4.67 -8.89 -18.89
C ASN A 284 -6.20 -8.86 -18.99
N TYR A 285 -6.91 -8.87 -17.86
CA TYR A 285 -8.37 -8.83 -17.80
C TYR A 285 -8.89 -7.40 -17.98
N GLU A 286 -8.28 -6.41 -17.32
CA GLU A 286 -8.70 -5.01 -17.36
C GLU A 286 -8.19 -4.25 -18.62
N LYS A 287 -8.04 -4.93 -19.77
CA LYS A 287 -7.40 -4.42 -21.00
C LYS A 287 -7.74 -2.94 -21.28
N GLY A 288 -6.70 -2.10 -21.25
CA GLY A 288 -6.71 -0.77 -21.88
C GLY A 288 -6.60 0.45 -20.97
N HIS A 289 -6.42 0.34 -19.65
CA HIS A 289 -6.43 1.52 -18.75
C HIS A 289 -5.17 1.72 -17.89
N LEU A 290 -4.14 0.87 -18.01
CA LEU A 290 -2.95 0.98 -17.16
C LEU A 290 -1.65 0.88 -17.98
N PRO A 291 -1.08 2.00 -18.47
CA PRO A 291 0.22 2.00 -19.15
C PRO A 291 1.38 1.50 -18.27
N ARG A 292 1.15 1.25 -16.97
CA ARG A 292 2.06 0.57 -16.02
C ARG A 292 1.30 -0.34 -15.03
N GLY A 293 0.41 -1.22 -15.49
CA GLY A 293 -0.43 -2.06 -14.61
C GLY A 293 0.27 -2.71 -13.41
N GLU A 294 1.48 -3.22 -13.56
CA GLU A 294 2.25 -3.84 -12.47
C GLU A 294 2.69 -2.91 -11.32
N MET A 295 2.67 -1.60 -11.56
CA MET A 295 3.12 -0.56 -10.63
C MET A 295 1.96 0.18 -9.96
N GLU A 296 0.72 -0.34 -10.07
CA GLU A 296 -0.40 0.15 -9.27
C GLU A 296 -0.02 0.18 -7.79
N SER A 297 -0.42 1.24 -7.08
CA SER A 297 0.01 1.49 -5.69
C SER A 297 -0.31 0.32 -4.76
N PHE A 298 -1.46 -0.36 -4.93
CA PHE A 298 -1.77 -1.53 -4.11
C PHE A 298 -0.89 -2.75 -4.41
N PHE A 299 -0.49 -2.99 -5.66
CA PHE A 299 0.45 -4.07 -5.98
C PHE A 299 1.83 -3.78 -5.40
N THR A 300 2.27 -2.53 -5.49
CA THR A 300 3.54 -2.06 -4.91
C THR A 300 3.51 -2.21 -3.39
N LEU A 301 2.45 -1.73 -2.74
CA LEU A 301 2.25 -1.82 -1.29
C LEU A 301 2.21 -3.27 -0.82
N THR A 302 1.41 -4.11 -1.48
CA THR A 302 1.30 -5.56 -1.17
C THR A 302 2.67 -6.24 -1.23
N ASN A 303 3.46 -5.96 -2.28
CA ASN A 303 4.80 -6.51 -2.40
C ASN A 303 5.72 -6.05 -1.26
N CYS A 304 5.67 -4.77 -0.89
CA CYS A 304 6.50 -4.23 0.19
C CYS A 304 6.12 -4.83 1.56
N ILE A 305 4.82 -4.91 1.88
CA ILE A 305 4.31 -5.52 3.12
C ILE A 305 4.68 -6.99 3.21
N LEU A 306 4.58 -7.74 2.11
CA LEU A 306 4.97 -9.16 2.09
C LEU A 306 6.46 -9.35 2.43
N ASN A 307 7.33 -8.48 1.90
CA ASN A 307 8.75 -8.52 2.23
C ASN A 307 9.01 -8.08 3.68
N GLU A 308 8.31 -7.05 4.18
CA GLU A 308 8.36 -6.65 5.60
C GLU A 308 7.97 -7.81 6.53
N ALA A 309 6.91 -8.56 6.20
CA ALA A 309 6.46 -9.71 6.98
C ALA A 309 7.54 -10.80 7.08
N ILE A 310 8.25 -11.09 5.99
CA ILE A 310 9.37 -12.04 5.99
C ILE A 310 10.51 -11.54 6.89
N ILE A 311 10.86 -10.24 6.81
CA ILE A 311 11.92 -9.66 7.63
C ILE A 311 11.54 -9.75 9.11
N VAL A 312 10.34 -9.29 9.49
CA VAL A 312 9.86 -9.32 10.87
C VAL A 312 9.79 -10.76 11.41
N LEU A 313 9.38 -11.72 10.59
CA LEU A 313 9.29 -13.14 10.95
C LEU A 313 10.66 -13.74 11.32
N LEU A 314 11.73 -13.37 10.59
CA LEU A 314 13.00 -14.08 10.61
C LEU A 314 14.17 -13.29 11.19
N GLN A 315 14.08 -11.97 11.30
CA GLN A 315 15.22 -11.09 11.65
C GLN A 315 15.88 -11.44 12.99
N GLN A 316 15.14 -11.92 14.00
CA GLN A 316 15.71 -12.24 15.32
C GLN A 316 16.75 -13.37 15.29
N MET A 317 16.78 -14.16 14.21
CA MET A 317 17.77 -15.23 13.99
C MET A 317 18.89 -14.80 13.03
N ALA A 318 18.92 -13.54 12.59
CA ALA A 318 20.03 -12.99 11.82
C ALA A 318 21.23 -12.63 12.73
N PRO A 319 22.44 -12.49 12.19
CA PRO A 319 23.61 -12.05 12.96
C PRO A 319 23.37 -10.68 13.60
N MET A 320 23.72 -10.55 14.88
CA MET A 320 23.70 -9.29 15.62
C MET A 320 25.11 -8.73 15.82
N PRO A 321 25.29 -7.40 15.93
CA PRO A 321 26.62 -6.83 16.07
C PRO A 321 27.23 -7.03 17.45
N LYS A 322 28.58 -6.93 17.50
CA LYS A 322 29.35 -7.03 18.74
C LYS A 322 28.87 -5.97 19.74
N GLY A 323 28.59 -6.40 20.96
CA GLY A 323 27.99 -5.57 22.01
C GLY A 323 26.56 -5.97 22.35
N ILE A 324 25.92 -6.80 21.53
CA ILE A 324 24.62 -7.42 21.84
C ILE A 324 24.86 -8.88 22.21
N GLU A 325 24.47 -9.25 23.42
CA GLU A 325 24.63 -10.62 23.91
C GLU A 325 23.62 -11.56 23.25
N THR A 326 24.15 -12.60 22.61
CA THR A 326 23.38 -13.67 21.99
C THR A 326 23.81 -15.01 22.57
N THR A 327 22.87 -15.70 23.20
CA THR A 327 23.01 -17.05 23.78
C THR A 327 22.97 -18.16 22.74
N PHE A 328 22.51 -17.85 21.52
CA PHE A 328 22.39 -18.79 20.42
C PHE A 328 22.99 -18.27 19.12
N GLY A 329 23.40 -19.21 18.27
CA GLY A 329 23.97 -18.90 16.95
C GLY A 329 22.92 -18.44 15.96
N HIS A 330 23.34 -17.64 14.99
CA HIS A 330 22.50 -17.19 13.89
C HIS A 330 22.05 -18.35 12.99
N TRP A 331 20.95 -18.16 12.28
CA TRP A 331 20.42 -19.11 11.31
C TRP A 331 20.64 -18.59 9.89
N ALA A 332 21.45 -19.31 9.11
CA ALA A 332 21.80 -18.90 7.74
C ALA A 332 20.57 -18.76 6.84
N PHE A 333 19.56 -19.63 7.00
CA PHE A 333 18.30 -19.54 6.26
C PHE A 333 17.59 -18.20 6.51
N ALA A 334 17.37 -17.83 7.77
CA ALA A 334 16.76 -16.53 8.12
C ALA A 334 17.53 -15.36 7.52
N THR A 335 18.85 -15.41 7.58
CA THR A 335 19.72 -14.37 7.01
C THR A 335 19.52 -14.22 5.50
N THR A 336 19.59 -15.33 4.75
CA THR A 336 19.41 -15.33 3.30
C THR A 336 18.02 -14.83 2.91
N ARG A 337 16.98 -15.27 3.64
CA ARG A 337 15.60 -14.88 3.38
C ARG A 337 15.34 -13.39 3.64
N CYS A 338 15.85 -12.84 4.76
CA CYS A 338 15.74 -11.41 5.04
C CYS A 338 16.51 -10.57 4.02
N THR A 339 17.72 -10.96 3.63
CA THR A 339 18.48 -10.26 2.58
C THR A 339 17.73 -10.27 1.25
N TYR A 340 17.19 -11.42 0.84
CA TYR A 340 16.38 -11.54 -0.37
C TYR A 340 15.11 -10.67 -0.30
N ALA A 341 14.44 -10.62 0.86
CA ALA A 341 13.28 -9.76 1.06
C ALA A 341 13.63 -8.28 0.92
N CYS A 342 14.76 -7.83 1.49
CA CYS A 342 15.25 -6.47 1.34
C CYS A 342 15.60 -6.13 -0.13
N GLU A 343 16.20 -7.05 -0.86
CA GLU A 343 16.52 -6.87 -2.28
C GLU A 343 15.27 -6.77 -3.14
N ASN A 344 14.28 -7.64 -2.91
CA ASN A 344 13.00 -7.62 -3.64
C ASN A 344 12.23 -6.34 -3.37
N LEU A 345 12.16 -5.92 -2.10
CA LEU A 345 11.52 -4.66 -1.71
C LEU A 345 12.20 -3.49 -2.41
N THR A 346 13.54 -3.43 -2.35
CA THR A 346 14.32 -2.36 -3.00
C THR A 346 14.11 -2.36 -4.52
N ALA A 347 14.14 -3.53 -5.15
CA ALA A 347 13.93 -3.66 -6.59
C ALA A 347 12.52 -3.21 -7.02
N LYS A 348 11.49 -3.50 -6.22
CA LYS A 348 10.12 -3.05 -6.49
C LYS A 348 10.01 -1.53 -6.37
N VAL A 349 10.50 -0.93 -5.28
CA VAL A 349 10.37 0.53 -5.08
C VAL A 349 11.17 1.33 -6.11
N ARG A 350 12.33 0.84 -6.59
CA ARG A 350 13.10 1.48 -7.67
C ARG A 350 12.32 1.73 -8.96
N ARG A 351 11.28 0.93 -9.21
CA ARG A 351 10.44 1.07 -10.43
C ARG A 351 9.39 2.17 -10.30
N ILE A 352 9.15 2.70 -9.10
CA ILE A 352 8.20 3.79 -8.85
C ILE A 352 8.74 5.07 -9.51
N GLY A 353 7.91 5.73 -10.32
CA GLY A 353 8.27 6.99 -10.97
C GLY A 353 8.39 8.13 -9.96
N ALA A 354 9.23 9.13 -10.25
CA ALA A 354 9.41 10.29 -9.36
C ALA A 354 8.10 11.06 -9.13
N ASP A 355 7.22 11.09 -10.12
CA ASP A 355 5.89 11.71 -10.07
C ASP A 355 4.87 10.90 -9.24
N GLN A 356 5.07 9.58 -9.12
CA GLN A 356 4.22 8.69 -8.33
C GLN A 356 4.67 8.66 -6.87
N LEU A 357 5.96 8.78 -6.64
CA LEU A 357 6.56 8.73 -5.31
C LEU A 357 5.96 9.73 -4.33
N GLU A 358 5.63 10.95 -4.78
CA GLU A 358 5.00 11.98 -3.93
C GLU A 358 3.53 11.64 -3.57
N ARG A 359 2.91 10.74 -4.32
CA ARG A 359 1.51 10.30 -4.17
C ARG A 359 1.37 8.95 -3.46
N GLU A 360 2.48 8.26 -3.21
CA GLU A 360 2.47 6.95 -2.59
C GLU A 360 1.95 6.96 -1.14
N SER A 361 1.46 5.78 -0.74
CA SER A 361 0.87 5.55 0.57
C SER A 361 1.89 5.69 1.70
N PRO A 362 1.56 6.34 2.84
CA PRO A 362 2.44 6.40 4.02
C PRO A 362 2.74 5.00 4.58
N TYR A 363 1.94 3.99 4.23
CA TYR A 363 2.16 2.60 4.63
C TYR A 363 3.38 1.95 3.95
N LEU A 364 4.02 2.60 2.98
CA LEU A 364 5.33 2.19 2.48
C LEU A 364 6.49 2.55 3.43
N ILE A 365 6.29 3.49 4.36
CA ILE A 365 7.35 4.01 5.22
C ILE A 365 7.91 2.91 6.14
N SER A 366 7.05 2.10 6.74
CA SER A 366 7.48 1.01 7.63
C SER A 366 8.29 -0.07 6.89
N PRO A 367 7.81 -0.65 5.76
CA PRO A 367 8.62 -1.60 4.98
C PRO A 367 10.00 -1.06 4.58
N LEU A 368 10.06 0.20 4.12
CA LEU A 368 11.30 0.86 3.72
C LEU A 368 12.27 0.96 4.90
N PHE A 369 11.78 1.39 6.06
CA PHE A 369 12.61 1.53 7.26
C PHE A 369 13.05 0.19 7.84
N VAL A 370 12.16 -0.82 7.88
CA VAL A 370 12.49 -2.18 8.34
C VAL A 370 13.61 -2.79 7.48
N ALA A 371 13.51 -2.69 6.16
CA ALA A 371 14.56 -3.17 5.26
C ALA A 371 15.88 -2.37 5.42
N ALA A 372 15.78 -1.05 5.57
CA ALA A 372 16.94 -0.19 5.80
C ALA A 372 17.66 -0.52 7.11
N ARG A 373 16.91 -0.67 8.20
CA ARG A 373 17.41 -1.11 9.51
C ARG A 373 18.09 -2.47 9.39
N PHE A 374 17.45 -3.44 8.72
CA PHE A 374 18.04 -4.75 8.51
C PHE A 374 19.42 -4.67 7.83
N TYR A 375 19.54 -3.95 6.71
CA TYR A 375 20.82 -3.81 6.02
C TYR A 375 21.92 -3.21 6.90
N ILE A 376 21.60 -2.19 7.70
CA ILE A 376 22.59 -1.50 8.53
C ILE A 376 23.07 -2.41 9.66
N VAL A 377 22.13 -3.01 10.40
CA VAL A 377 22.45 -3.88 11.53
C VAL A 377 23.18 -5.13 11.04
N TYR A 378 22.74 -5.72 9.94
CA TYR A 378 23.39 -6.88 9.33
C TYR A 378 24.81 -6.57 8.85
N SER A 379 25.03 -5.46 8.13
CA SER A 379 26.39 -5.04 7.73
C SER A 379 27.29 -4.78 8.93
N LYS A 380 26.77 -4.14 9.99
CA LYS A 380 27.51 -3.92 11.23
C LYS A 380 27.90 -5.23 11.92
N ALA A 381 27.01 -6.22 11.90
CA ALA A 381 27.27 -7.54 12.48
C ALA A 381 28.39 -8.30 11.76
N LEU A 382 28.47 -8.14 10.44
CA LEU A 382 29.50 -8.76 9.61
C LEU A 382 30.78 -7.92 9.48
N ASP A 383 30.82 -6.72 10.06
CA ASP A 383 31.87 -5.71 9.82
C ASP A 383 32.09 -5.45 8.31
N ALA A 384 30.99 -5.49 7.55
CA ALA A 384 30.95 -5.29 6.11
C ALA A 384 30.53 -3.85 5.75
N ASP A 385 30.77 -3.47 4.50
CA ASP A 385 30.22 -2.22 3.98
C ASP A 385 28.70 -2.31 3.85
N VAL A 386 28.06 -1.15 3.93
CA VAL A 386 26.61 -1.04 3.80
C VAL A 386 26.22 -1.19 2.32
N PRO A 387 25.16 -1.97 1.98
CA PRO A 387 24.82 -2.23 0.59
C PRO A 387 24.34 -0.97 -0.13
N ALA A 388 24.66 -0.84 -1.42
CA ALA A 388 24.21 0.26 -2.26
C ALA A 388 22.66 0.38 -2.32
N ASN A 389 21.94 -0.72 -2.10
CA ASN A 389 20.48 -0.74 -1.97
C ASN A 389 19.95 0.19 -0.88
N LEU A 390 20.72 0.41 0.20
CA LEU A 390 20.30 1.31 1.27
C LEU A 390 20.14 2.76 0.79
N HIS A 391 20.97 3.22 -0.17
CA HIS A 391 20.84 4.58 -0.70
C HIS A 391 19.50 4.80 -1.40
N THR A 392 18.99 3.76 -2.09
CA THR A 392 17.64 3.79 -2.64
C THR A 392 16.61 3.93 -1.51
N LEU A 393 16.66 3.08 -0.49
CA LEU A 393 15.69 3.15 0.61
C LEU A 393 15.72 4.51 1.32
N ALA A 394 16.90 5.05 1.60
CA ALA A 394 17.07 6.37 2.20
C ALA A 394 16.54 7.50 1.30
N PHE A 395 16.73 7.42 -0.02
CA PHE A 395 16.13 8.37 -0.97
C PHE A 395 14.60 8.31 -0.97
N PHE A 396 14.02 7.12 -0.93
CA PHE A 396 12.56 6.95 -0.86
C PHE A 396 12.00 7.49 0.45
N LEU A 397 12.66 7.22 1.59
CA LEU A 397 12.28 7.81 2.88
C LEU A 397 12.38 9.34 2.84
N HIS A 398 13.41 9.90 2.23
CA HIS A 398 13.54 11.35 2.02
C HIS A 398 12.37 11.93 1.22
N ALA A 399 12.02 11.30 0.09
CA ALA A 399 10.92 11.76 -0.75
C ALA A 399 9.59 11.71 0.01
N CYS A 400 9.32 10.61 0.74
CA CYS A 400 8.16 10.49 1.62
C CYS A 400 8.18 11.52 2.76
N GLY A 401 9.37 11.88 3.26
CA GLY A 401 9.61 12.83 4.35
C GLY A 401 9.13 14.25 4.04
N LYS A 402 9.01 14.63 2.76
CA LYS A 402 8.42 15.91 2.35
C LYS A 402 6.96 16.06 2.79
N ARG A 403 6.24 14.94 2.92
CA ARG A 403 4.80 14.91 3.25
C ARG A 403 4.54 14.31 4.63
N TRP A 404 5.32 13.32 5.03
CA TRP A 404 5.07 12.50 6.21
C TRP A 404 6.18 12.68 7.25
N PRO A 405 5.90 13.31 8.41
CA PRO A 405 6.90 13.52 9.46
C PRO A 405 7.58 12.23 9.93
N LEU A 406 6.84 11.12 9.95
CA LEU A 406 7.39 9.80 10.31
C LEU A 406 8.52 9.37 9.34
N ALA A 407 8.37 9.62 8.04
CA ALA A 407 9.40 9.29 7.07
C ALA A 407 10.65 10.17 7.24
N GLN A 408 10.47 11.45 7.56
CA GLN A 408 11.57 12.37 7.85
C GLN A 408 12.35 11.96 9.10
N LEU A 409 11.64 11.52 10.15
CA LEU A 409 12.24 10.95 11.36
C LEU A 409 13.08 9.72 11.00
N TYR A 410 12.49 8.76 10.29
CA TYR A 410 13.13 7.51 9.90
C TYR A 410 14.33 7.73 8.97
N GLU A 411 14.22 8.65 8.03
CA GLU A 411 15.33 9.10 7.18
C GLU A 411 16.50 9.63 8.02
N THR A 412 16.23 10.48 9.00
CA THR A 412 17.25 11.06 9.91
C THR A 412 17.95 9.96 10.70
N ILE A 413 17.19 9.01 11.23
CA ILE A 413 17.72 7.84 11.96
C ILE A 413 18.60 6.99 11.05
N ILE A 414 18.12 6.64 9.85
CA ILE A 414 18.87 5.81 8.90
C ILE A 414 20.18 6.51 8.49
N ARG A 415 20.16 7.81 8.20
CA ARG A 415 21.41 8.54 7.87
C ARG A 415 22.39 8.56 9.03
N THR A 416 21.91 8.75 10.25
CA THR A 416 22.74 8.72 11.46
C THR A 416 23.36 7.33 11.65
N ALA A 417 22.54 6.28 11.53
CA ALA A 417 23.00 4.89 11.65
C ALA A 417 24.06 4.53 10.59
N VAL A 418 23.93 5.05 9.36
CA VAL A 418 24.93 4.90 8.30
C VAL A 418 26.22 5.62 8.65
N ALA A 419 26.15 6.85 9.17
CA ALA A 419 27.34 7.61 9.58
C ALA A 419 28.11 6.90 10.71
N GLU A 420 27.40 6.23 11.62
CA GLU A 420 27.96 5.52 12.77
C GLU A 420 28.22 4.02 12.51
N HIS A 421 28.09 3.54 11.27
CA HIS A 421 28.04 2.09 11.02
C HIS A 421 29.32 1.35 11.43
N ARG A 422 30.50 2.00 11.39
CA ARG A 422 31.78 1.41 11.83
C ARG A 422 32.07 1.61 13.33
N SER A 423 31.36 2.51 14.01
CA SER A 423 31.57 2.78 15.44
C SER A 423 31.10 1.59 16.29
N PRO A 424 31.70 1.29 17.46
CA PRO A 424 31.12 0.32 18.38
C PRO A 424 29.76 0.79 18.89
N ILE A 425 28.85 -0.14 19.22
CA ILE A 425 27.47 0.19 19.65
C ILE A 425 27.46 1.13 20.87
N SER A 426 28.41 0.99 21.78
CA SER A 426 28.55 1.84 22.97
C SER A 426 28.81 3.31 22.66
N GLU A 427 29.26 3.63 21.45
CA GLU A 427 29.55 5.00 20.99
C GLU A 427 28.48 5.53 20.03
N CYS A 428 27.52 4.70 19.60
CA CYS A 428 26.42 5.12 18.74
C CYS A 428 25.43 6.01 19.51
N VAL A 429 24.88 7.02 18.84
CA VAL A 429 23.84 7.90 19.42
C VAL A 429 22.48 7.20 19.45
N LEU A 430 22.27 6.28 18.51
CA LEU A 430 21.03 5.49 18.44
C LEU A 430 20.93 4.47 19.58
N PRO A 431 19.70 4.19 20.06
CA PRO A 431 19.47 3.23 21.13
C PRO A 431 19.99 1.83 20.76
N VAL A 432 20.45 1.06 21.75
CA VAL A 432 20.98 -0.30 21.53
C VAL A 432 19.94 -1.21 20.88
N GLU A 433 18.66 -1.00 21.20
CA GLU A 433 17.51 -1.73 20.67
C GLU A 433 17.34 -1.52 19.16
N PHE A 434 17.84 -0.42 18.59
CA PHE A 434 17.90 -0.25 17.13
C PHE A 434 18.76 -1.35 16.49
N TYR A 435 19.86 -1.76 17.14
CA TYR A 435 20.79 -2.77 16.65
C TYR A 435 20.41 -4.20 17.04
N ASP A 436 19.39 -4.39 17.88
CA ASP A 436 18.94 -5.69 18.37
C ASP A 436 17.69 -6.16 17.60
N PHE A 437 17.86 -7.17 16.76
CA PHE A 437 16.77 -7.71 15.93
C PHE A 437 15.66 -8.43 16.70
N ARG A 438 15.84 -8.69 18.01
CA ARG A 438 14.78 -9.21 18.86
C ARG A 438 13.65 -8.20 19.05
N TYR A 439 13.97 -6.91 18.95
CA TYR A 439 12.97 -5.85 18.98
C TYR A 439 12.52 -5.50 17.56
N THR A 440 11.23 -5.53 17.33
CA THR A 440 10.62 -5.03 16.11
C THR A 440 10.68 -3.50 16.07
N THR A 441 10.55 -2.93 14.87
CA THR A 441 10.52 -1.46 14.70
C THR A 441 9.40 -0.83 15.52
N LEU A 442 8.24 -1.48 15.60
CA LEU A 442 7.10 -0.96 16.34
C LEU A 442 7.39 -0.88 17.84
N GLU A 443 8.02 -1.90 18.43
CA GLU A 443 8.35 -1.95 19.86
C GLU A 443 9.32 -0.85 20.30
N ILE A 444 10.16 -0.36 19.38
CA ILE A 444 11.17 0.67 19.67
C ILE A 444 10.75 2.07 19.20
N THR A 445 9.50 2.26 18.75
CA THR A 445 9.05 3.52 18.12
C THR A 445 9.27 4.72 19.05
N GLU A 446 8.93 4.61 20.33
CA GLU A 446 9.12 5.70 21.30
C GLU A 446 10.60 6.05 21.49
N LEU A 447 11.49 5.04 21.54
CA LEU A 447 12.93 5.22 21.63
C LEU A 447 13.47 5.92 20.37
N LEU A 448 12.98 5.55 19.20
CA LEU A 448 13.34 6.16 17.93
C LEU A 448 12.88 7.62 17.83
N GLN A 449 11.67 7.94 18.32
CA GLN A 449 11.19 9.32 18.38
C GLN A 449 12.04 10.16 19.34
N SER A 450 12.35 9.64 20.53
CA SER A 450 13.24 10.29 21.50
C SER A 450 14.65 10.51 20.94
N ALA A 451 15.18 9.55 20.16
CA ALA A 451 16.46 9.70 19.49
C ALA A 451 16.40 10.77 18.40
N GLY A 452 15.37 10.75 17.54
CA GLY A 452 15.23 11.70 16.45
C GLY A 452 15.09 13.15 16.89
N THR A 453 14.37 13.41 17.99
CA THR A 453 14.27 14.76 18.58
C THR A 453 15.60 15.30 19.10
N LYS A 454 16.58 14.45 19.40
CA LYS A 454 17.94 14.88 19.78
C LYS A 454 18.86 15.12 18.59
N LEU A 455 18.52 14.55 17.44
CA LEU A 455 19.29 14.61 16.20
C LEU A 455 18.87 15.75 15.26
N THR A 456 17.71 16.36 15.53
CA THR A 456 17.16 17.54 14.85
C THR A 456 17.44 18.79 15.66
#